data_AF-A0A5Q4GXJ7-F1
#
_entry.id   AF-A0A5Q4GXJ7-F1
#
_cell.length_a   1.000
_cell.length_b   1.000
_cell.length_c   1.000
_cell.angle_alpha   90.00
_cell.angle_beta   90.00
_cell.angle_gamma   90.00
#
_symmetry.space_group_name_H-M   'P 1'
#
loop_
_entity.id
_entity.type
_entity.pdbx_description
1 polymer ?
#
loop_
_entity_poly.entity_id
_entity_poly.type
_entity_poly.pdbx_seq_one_letter_code
_entity_poly.pdbx_strand_id
1 'polypeptide(L)'
;MTGLFPSSGSRGSRFAGLTWLVILLLAVWYLVGRPMLVEPGTGPQPAPAPSAESSADSAEPGLGQLTDQGNGLLRSTAGLLYAPGSQEGHRLKHVLRHDNDQPSRPGLHGVFDGDADDLLAVIDEAYLLVQAGSRQVKSRQERQRMVHDVDLRRRIGFVGGREGRRQGNPPATRVRLVLEDDRVITAFPF
;
A
#
# COMPACT_ATOMS: atom_id res chain seq x y z
N MET A 1 65.82 -19.91 21.34
CA MET A 1 64.53 -20.38 20.81
C MET A 1 63.78 -19.14 20.33
N THR A 2 64.16 -18.46 19.25
CA THR A 2 64.18 -18.80 17.81
C THR A 2 62.77 -18.87 17.18
N GLY A 3 62.49 -17.96 16.23
CA GLY A 3 61.31 -17.86 15.34
C GLY A 3 60.51 -16.57 15.59
N LEU A 4 60.50 -15.47 14.81
CA LEU A 4 60.71 -15.17 13.37
C LEU A 4 59.70 -15.86 12.42
N PHE A 5 58.58 -15.20 12.09
CA PHE A 5 58.30 -14.48 10.82
C PHE A 5 56.79 -14.15 10.64
N PRO A 6 56.43 -13.13 9.83
CA PRO A 6 55.08 -12.60 9.61
C PRO A 6 54.48 -13.00 8.24
N SER A 7 53.20 -12.69 8.00
CA SER A 7 52.56 -12.57 6.67
C SER A 7 51.37 -11.61 6.82
N SER A 8 51.25 -10.43 6.20
CA SER A 8 51.39 -9.96 4.81
C SER A 8 50.27 -10.39 3.86
N GLY A 9 49.59 -9.37 3.29
CA GLY A 9 48.88 -9.40 2.01
C GLY A 9 47.37 -9.65 2.06
N SER A 10 46.52 -8.98 1.28
CA SER A 10 46.69 -7.87 0.33
C SER A 10 45.32 -7.44 -0.23
N ARG A 11 45.24 -6.18 -0.71
CA ARG A 11 44.36 -5.66 -1.80
C ARG A 11 42.87 -5.53 -1.46
N GLY A 12 42.30 -4.33 -1.49
CA GLY A 12 41.94 -3.61 -2.73
C GLY A 12 40.49 -4.00 -3.07
N SER A 13 39.50 -3.10 -3.11
CA SER A 13 39.45 -1.97 -4.03
C SER A 13 38.51 -0.88 -3.52
N ARG A 14 38.98 0.36 -3.68
CA ARG A 14 38.15 1.54 -3.79
C ARG A 14 37.55 1.55 -5.20
N PHE A 15 36.25 1.79 -5.32
CA PHE A 15 35.70 2.38 -6.54
C PHE A 15 35.00 3.68 -6.17
N ALA A 16 35.52 4.74 -6.77
CA ALA A 16 35.01 6.10 -6.77
C ALA A 16 34.44 6.37 -8.17
N GLY A 17 33.46 7.27 -8.25
CA GLY A 17 32.94 7.85 -9.50
C GLY A 17 31.99 6.92 -10.26
N LEU A 18 31.02 7.39 -11.04
CA LEU A 18 30.92 8.69 -11.68
C LEU A 18 29.48 8.90 -12.17
N THR A 19 28.97 10.10 -11.95
CA THR A 19 27.78 10.74 -12.53
C THR A 19 27.78 10.77 -14.06
N TRP A 20 26.64 10.43 -14.70
CA TRP A 20 26.12 10.85 -16.01
C TRP A 20 24.61 10.47 -16.01
N LEU A 21 23.61 11.15 -16.57
CA LEU A 21 23.41 12.44 -17.22
C LEU A 21 21.87 12.56 -17.41
N VAL A 22 21.34 13.78 -17.31
CA VAL A 22 19.98 14.24 -17.67
C VAL A 22 19.69 14.04 -19.17
N ILE A 23 18.42 13.79 -19.55
CA ILE A 23 17.64 14.28 -20.73
C ILE A 23 16.26 13.55 -20.66
N LEU A 24 15.10 14.14 -20.33
CA LEU A 24 14.30 15.24 -20.91
C LEU A 24 13.49 14.81 -22.15
N LEU A 25 12.20 15.23 -22.19
CA LEU A 25 11.19 15.25 -23.29
C LEU A 25 10.14 14.11 -23.23
N LEU A 26 8.81 14.34 -23.21
CA LEU A 26 8.01 15.42 -23.80
C LEU A 26 6.75 15.74 -22.97
N ALA A 27 6.62 17.01 -22.58
CA ALA A 27 5.34 17.67 -22.40
C ALA A 27 4.89 18.29 -23.73
N VAL A 28 3.61 18.65 -23.81
CA VAL A 28 2.98 19.54 -24.80
C VAL A 28 2.49 18.89 -26.09
N TRP A 29 1.21 18.50 -26.10
CA TRP A 29 0.38 18.60 -27.30
C TRP A 29 -0.91 19.35 -26.97
N TYR A 30 -0.78 20.67 -26.85
CA TYR A 30 -1.91 21.58 -26.83
C TYR A 30 -2.20 22.04 -28.27
N LEU A 31 -3.48 21.96 -28.64
CA LEU A 31 -4.20 22.88 -29.52
C LEU A 31 -3.87 22.89 -31.03
N VAL A 32 -4.91 22.68 -31.85
CA VAL A 32 -5.47 23.66 -32.83
C VAL A 32 -6.43 22.92 -33.77
N GLY A 33 -7.65 23.44 -33.93
CA GLY A 33 -8.44 23.25 -35.16
C GLY A 33 -9.84 22.68 -35.01
N ARG A 34 -10.80 23.50 -34.55
CA ARG A 34 -12.22 23.36 -34.93
C ARG A 34 -12.51 24.30 -36.10
N PRO A 35 -13.17 23.83 -37.17
CA PRO A 35 -14.12 24.65 -37.90
C PRO A 35 -15.57 24.20 -37.63
N MET A 36 -16.35 25.16 -37.18
CA MET A 36 -17.82 25.17 -37.14
C MET A 36 -18.36 25.25 -38.57
N LEU A 37 -19.33 24.39 -38.90
CA LEU A 37 -20.31 24.64 -39.97
C LEU A 37 -21.66 24.13 -39.49
N VAL A 38 -22.54 25.09 -39.22
CA VAL A 38 -23.95 24.93 -38.90
C VAL A 38 -24.71 25.17 -40.18
N GLU A 39 -25.59 24.25 -40.59
CA GLU A 39 -26.74 24.55 -41.45
C GLU A 39 -28.00 23.86 -40.92
N PRO A 40 -29.19 24.50 -41.02
CA PRO A 40 -30.42 24.05 -40.38
C PRO A 40 -31.28 23.19 -41.31
N GLY A 41 -31.72 22.03 -40.82
CA GLY A 41 -32.71 21.18 -41.49
C GLY A 41 -33.73 20.67 -40.49
N THR A 42 -34.88 21.34 -40.42
CA THR A 42 -36.06 20.93 -39.63
C THR A 42 -36.84 19.85 -40.38
N GLY A 43 -36.95 18.67 -39.77
CA GLY A 43 -37.91 17.63 -40.14
C GLY A 43 -38.20 16.72 -38.93
N PRO A 44 -39.47 16.50 -38.52
CA PRO A 44 -39.79 15.72 -37.32
C PRO A 44 -39.81 14.23 -37.64
N GLN A 45 -38.93 13.45 -37.00
CA GLN A 45 -38.92 11.98 -37.08
C GLN A 45 -38.73 11.38 -35.67
N PRO A 46 -39.47 10.32 -35.29
CA PRO A 46 -39.86 10.03 -33.91
C PRO A 46 -38.76 9.37 -33.08
N ALA A 47 -38.88 9.55 -31.76
CA ALA A 47 -37.97 9.05 -30.74
C ALA A 47 -37.80 7.52 -30.75
N PRO A 48 -36.55 7.05 -30.61
CA PRO A 48 -36.24 5.88 -29.83
C PRO A 48 -35.55 6.28 -28.52
N ALA A 49 -36.12 5.88 -27.39
CA ALA A 49 -35.42 5.79 -26.10
C ALA A 49 -35.07 4.32 -25.84
N PRO A 50 -34.14 4.00 -24.92
CA PRO A 50 -32.83 4.58 -24.68
C PRO A 50 -31.75 3.50 -24.92
N SER A 51 -30.77 3.75 -25.78
CA SER A 51 -29.56 2.91 -25.79
C SER A 51 -28.60 3.48 -24.76
N ALA A 52 -28.65 2.90 -23.56
CA ALA A 52 -27.56 2.99 -22.60
C ALA A 52 -26.34 2.33 -23.24
N GLU A 53 -25.57 3.11 -23.98
CA GLU A 53 -24.21 2.76 -24.33
C GLU A 53 -23.40 2.80 -23.02
N SER A 54 -23.28 1.60 -22.46
CA SER A 54 -22.38 1.27 -21.39
C SER A 54 -20.96 1.61 -21.84
N SER A 55 -20.53 2.82 -21.53
CA SER A 55 -19.12 3.10 -21.30
C SER A 55 -18.73 2.28 -20.07
N ALA A 56 -18.39 1.01 -20.29
CA ALA A 56 -17.49 0.29 -19.42
C ALA A 56 -16.12 0.96 -19.55
N ASP A 57 -16.02 2.13 -18.93
CA ASP A 57 -14.75 2.72 -18.53
C ASP A 57 -14.08 1.64 -17.69
N SER A 58 -13.00 1.08 -18.21
CA SER A 58 -12.18 0.12 -17.48
C SER A 58 -11.47 0.92 -16.40
N ALA A 59 -12.20 1.24 -15.34
CA ALA A 59 -11.66 1.91 -14.17
C ALA A 59 -10.54 1.03 -13.64
N GLU A 60 -9.31 1.54 -13.67
CA GLU A 60 -8.19 0.94 -12.95
C GLU A 60 -8.65 0.58 -11.54
N PRO A 61 -8.37 -0.64 -11.05
CA PRO A 61 -8.87 -1.07 -9.76
C PRO A 61 -8.39 -0.09 -8.68
N GLY A 62 -9.33 0.37 -7.86
CA GLY A 62 -9.01 1.19 -6.68
C GLY A 62 -8.08 0.44 -5.72
N LEU A 63 -7.42 1.19 -4.82
CA LEU A 63 -6.68 0.57 -3.72
C LEU A 63 -7.61 -0.30 -2.86
N GLY A 64 -7.04 -1.33 -2.24
CA GLY A 64 -7.76 -2.21 -1.33
C GLY A 64 -8.57 -3.32 -2.01
N GLN A 65 -8.65 -3.34 -3.35
CA GLN A 65 -9.28 -4.44 -4.08
C GLN A 65 -8.41 -5.69 -4.00
N LEU A 66 -9.05 -6.85 -3.88
CA LEU A 66 -8.39 -8.15 -3.80
C LEU A 66 -8.71 -9.01 -5.02
N THR A 67 -7.69 -9.62 -5.60
CA THR A 67 -7.81 -10.64 -6.65
C THR A 67 -7.47 -12.01 -6.08
N ASP A 68 -8.35 -12.99 -6.27
CA ASP A 68 -8.09 -14.38 -5.92
C ASP A 68 -7.11 -15.01 -6.93
N GLN A 69 -6.01 -15.57 -6.43
CA GLN A 69 -4.99 -16.26 -7.22
C GLN A 69 -5.04 -17.79 -7.06
N GLY A 70 -6.07 -18.31 -6.38
CA GLY A 70 -6.24 -19.72 -6.06
C GLY A 70 -5.48 -20.15 -4.80
N ASN A 71 -5.80 -21.35 -4.29
CA ASN A 71 -5.17 -21.94 -3.09
C ASN A 71 -5.28 -21.07 -1.83
N GLY A 72 -6.31 -20.22 -1.77
CA GLY A 72 -6.49 -19.25 -0.68
C GLY A 72 -5.49 -18.10 -0.70
N LEU A 73 -4.87 -17.82 -1.85
CA LEU A 73 -4.01 -16.65 -2.03
C LEU A 73 -4.84 -15.49 -2.58
N LEU A 74 -4.86 -14.37 -1.86
CA LEU A 74 -5.49 -13.13 -2.29
C LEU A 74 -4.41 -12.07 -2.48
N ARG A 75 -4.38 -11.41 -3.64
CA ARG A 75 -3.44 -10.33 -3.93
C ARG A 75 -4.16 -8.99 -3.98
N SER A 76 -3.65 -7.98 -3.29
CA SER A 76 -4.20 -6.64 -3.38
C SER A 76 -3.77 -5.90 -4.64
N THR A 77 -4.47 -4.81 -4.97
CA THR A 77 -4.09 -3.88 -6.05
C THR A 77 -2.65 -3.40 -5.92
N ALA A 78 -2.18 -3.08 -4.70
CA ALA A 78 -0.79 -2.67 -4.48
C ALA A 78 0.22 -3.83 -4.55
N GLY A 79 -0.25 -5.06 -4.72
CA GLY A 79 0.58 -6.26 -4.86
C GLY A 79 0.91 -6.97 -3.55
N LEU A 80 0.21 -6.69 -2.45
CA LEU A 80 0.38 -7.44 -1.21
C LEU A 80 -0.30 -8.81 -1.30
N LEU A 81 0.34 -9.85 -0.76
CA LEU A 81 -0.17 -11.20 -0.75
C LEU A 81 -0.73 -11.60 0.62
N TYR A 82 -2.01 -11.91 0.69
CA TYR A 82 -2.68 -12.50 1.84
C TYR A 82 -2.84 -14.00 1.60
N ALA A 83 -2.29 -14.81 2.51
CA ALA A 83 -2.26 -16.26 2.36
C ALA A 83 -2.88 -16.97 3.57
N PRO A 84 -3.10 -18.29 3.51
CA PRO A 84 -3.47 -19.09 4.67
C PRO A 84 -2.42 -19.04 5.79
N GLY A 85 -2.88 -19.28 7.01
CA GLY A 85 -2.11 -19.21 8.26
C GLY A 85 -2.56 -18.05 9.16
N SER A 86 -1.90 -17.92 10.33
CA SER A 86 -2.38 -17.21 11.55
C SER A 86 -3.28 -18.07 12.44
N GLN A 87 -3.65 -17.56 13.61
CA GLN A 87 -4.57 -18.23 14.53
C GLN A 87 -6.01 -18.26 13.97
N GLU A 88 -6.34 -17.30 13.09
CA GLU A 88 -7.62 -17.15 12.40
C GLU A 88 -7.71 -18.01 11.12
N GLY A 89 -6.66 -18.77 10.80
CA GLY A 89 -6.56 -19.62 9.61
C GLY A 89 -6.23 -18.89 8.31
N HIS A 90 -6.40 -17.57 8.24
CA HIS A 90 -6.02 -16.75 7.09
C HIS A 90 -5.50 -15.36 7.50
N ARG A 91 -4.46 -14.88 6.80
CA ARG A 91 -3.84 -13.57 7.08
C ARG A 91 -4.80 -12.40 6.90
N LEU A 92 -5.63 -12.43 5.85
CA LEU A 92 -6.70 -11.44 5.66
C LEU A 92 -7.65 -11.40 6.88
N LYS A 93 -8.09 -12.56 7.39
CA LYS A 93 -8.96 -12.61 8.57
C LYS A 93 -8.28 -12.02 9.81
N HIS A 94 -6.99 -12.25 9.98
CA HIS A 94 -6.22 -11.64 11.07
C HIS A 94 -6.17 -10.11 10.96
N VAL A 95 -5.85 -9.61 9.77
CA VAL A 95 -5.77 -8.17 9.49
C VAL A 95 -7.13 -7.51 9.67
N LEU A 96 -8.20 -8.12 9.14
CA LEU A 96 -9.55 -7.60 9.28
C LEU A 96 -10.00 -7.52 10.73
N ARG A 97 -9.48 -8.33 11.67
CA ARG A 97 -9.80 -8.14 13.11
C ARG A 97 -9.37 -6.79 13.70
N HIS A 98 -8.56 -6.02 12.98
CA HIS A 98 -8.19 -4.65 13.32
C HIS A 98 -9.20 -3.61 12.83
N ASP A 99 -10.37 -4.00 12.32
CA ASP A 99 -11.51 -3.11 12.08
C ASP A 99 -12.39 -2.90 13.34
N ASN A 100 -12.23 -3.76 14.35
CA ASN A 100 -13.09 -3.81 15.53
C ASN A 100 -12.26 -3.80 16.81
N ASP A 101 -12.56 -2.85 17.70
CA ASP A 101 -11.90 -2.79 19.01
C ASP A 101 -12.27 -3.99 19.89
N GLN A 102 -11.29 -4.41 20.70
CA GLN A 102 -11.46 -5.44 21.72
C GLN A 102 -11.17 -4.81 23.09
N PRO A 103 -12.11 -4.05 23.67
CA PRO A 103 -11.84 -3.19 24.84
C PRO A 103 -11.48 -3.97 26.11
N SER A 104 -11.77 -5.26 26.17
CA SER A 104 -11.38 -6.15 27.28
C SER A 104 -9.99 -6.80 27.07
N ARG A 105 -9.44 -6.75 25.85
CA ARG A 105 -8.13 -7.33 25.51
C ARG A 105 -7.02 -6.67 26.34
N PRO A 106 -6.15 -7.44 26.99
CA PRO A 106 -4.96 -6.89 27.64
C PRO A 106 -4.06 -6.13 26.65
N GLY A 107 -3.58 -4.95 27.06
CA GLY A 107 -2.63 -4.15 26.29
C GLY A 107 -3.27 -3.25 25.23
N LEU A 108 -2.44 -2.80 24.29
CA LEU A 108 -2.82 -1.96 23.16
C LEU A 108 -3.38 -2.82 22.01
N HIS A 109 -4.39 -2.29 21.32
CA HIS A 109 -4.95 -2.89 20.11
C HIS A 109 -5.11 -1.78 19.07
N GLY A 110 -4.38 -1.79 17.96
CA GLY A 110 -4.59 -0.83 16.88
C GLY A 110 -5.88 -1.12 16.12
N VAL A 111 -6.77 -0.15 15.98
CA VAL A 111 -8.06 -0.30 15.28
C VAL A 111 -8.13 0.73 14.16
N PHE A 112 -8.41 0.29 12.94
CA PHE A 112 -8.62 1.18 11.79
C PHE A 112 -9.96 1.91 11.90
N ASP A 113 -10.01 3.12 11.36
CA ASP A 113 -11.29 3.76 11.06
C ASP A 113 -11.84 3.18 9.75
N GLY A 114 -13.17 3.13 9.60
CA GLY A 114 -13.82 2.65 8.37
C GLY A 114 -14.18 1.16 8.40
N ASP A 115 -14.51 0.62 7.23
CA ASP A 115 -14.80 -0.80 7.04
C ASP A 115 -13.60 -1.59 6.46
N ALA A 116 -13.86 -2.82 6.02
CA ALA A 116 -12.85 -3.69 5.45
C ALA A 116 -12.18 -3.10 4.20
N ASP A 117 -12.93 -2.41 3.35
CA ASP A 117 -12.43 -1.86 2.09
C ASP A 117 -11.57 -0.63 2.38
N ASP A 118 -12.01 0.24 3.30
CA ASP A 118 -11.23 1.39 3.78
C ASP A 118 -9.87 0.96 4.37
N LEU A 119 -9.89 -0.07 5.23
CA LEU A 119 -8.70 -0.63 5.84
C LEU A 119 -7.72 -1.19 4.80
N LEU A 120 -8.22 -1.96 3.84
CA LEU A 120 -7.39 -2.55 2.79
C LEU A 120 -6.77 -1.47 1.90
N ALA A 121 -7.52 -0.41 1.59
CA ALA A 121 -7.02 0.73 0.84
C ALA A 121 -5.89 1.47 1.61
N VAL A 122 -6.03 1.65 2.92
CA VAL A 122 -4.99 2.23 3.79
C VAL A 122 -3.72 1.37 3.80
N ILE A 123 -3.85 0.05 3.84
CA ILE A 123 -2.71 -0.87 3.79
C ILE A 123 -2.00 -0.79 2.44
N ASP A 124 -2.75 -0.75 1.35
CA ASP A 124 -2.21 -0.59 0.00
C ASP A 124 -1.48 0.75 -0.15
N GLU A 125 -2.06 1.86 0.32
CA GLU A 125 -1.41 3.18 0.35
C GLU A 125 -0.07 3.12 1.11
N ALA A 126 -0.07 2.50 2.30
CA ALA A 126 1.14 2.35 3.11
C ALA A 126 2.21 1.50 2.40
N TYR A 127 1.82 0.43 1.72
CA TYR A 127 2.76 -0.42 0.99
C TYR A 127 3.35 0.30 -0.24
N LEU A 128 2.56 1.10 -0.96
CA LEU A 128 3.07 1.91 -2.06
C LEU A 128 4.15 2.92 -1.57
N LEU A 129 4.00 3.49 -0.37
CA LEU A 129 5.03 4.33 0.23
C LEU A 129 6.30 3.55 0.59
N VAL A 130 6.17 2.29 1.03
CA VAL A 130 7.30 1.38 1.27
C VAL A 130 8.06 1.15 -0.03
N GLN A 131 7.35 0.79 -1.11
CA GLN A 131 7.92 0.53 -2.42
C GLN A 131 8.60 1.76 -3.02
N ALA A 132 8.05 2.96 -2.77
CA ALA A 132 8.63 4.23 -3.20
C ALA A 132 9.86 4.68 -2.38
N GLY A 133 10.20 3.98 -1.29
CA GLY A 133 11.29 4.40 -0.39
C GLY A 133 11.01 5.74 0.30
N SER A 134 9.74 6.03 0.59
CA SER A 134 9.32 7.32 1.16
C SER A 134 10.00 7.60 2.51
N ARG A 135 10.30 8.88 2.77
CA ARG A 135 10.79 9.36 4.08
C ARG A 135 9.77 9.15 5.22
N GLN A 136 8.52 8.83 4.89
CA GLN A 136 7.46 8.47 5.84
C GLN A 136 7.63 7.05 6.40
N VAL A 137 8.54 6.25 5.84
CA VAL A 137 8.70 4.83 6.16
C VAL A 137 9.92 4.64 7.04
N LYS A 138 9.75 3.93 8.15
CA LYS A 138 10.84 3.38 8.95
C LYS A 138 10.80 1.86 8.86
N SER A 139 11.82 1.29 8.24
CA SER A 139 11.93 -0.15 8.03
C SER A 139 12.96 -0.76 8.99
N ARG A 140 12.66 -1.95 9.51
CA ARG A 140 13.62 -2.77 10.26
C ARG A 140 13.38 -4.24 9.99
N GLN A 141 14.44 -5.03 10.03
CA GLN A 141 14.34 -6.48 9.93
C GLN A 141 14.20 -7.09 11.32
N GLU A 142 13.19 -7.93 11.50
CA GLU A 142 12.97 -8.73 12.71
C GLU A 142 12.95 -10.22 12.33
N ARG A 143 14.09 -10.89 12.55
CA ARG A 143 14.33 -12.27 12.08
C ARG A 143 14.17 -12.37 10.55
N GLN A 144 13.17 -13.11 10.08
CA GLN A 144 12.87 -13.30 8.65
C GLN A 144 11.83 -12.29 8.12
N ARG A 145 11.40 -11.33 8.94
CA ARG A 145 10.32 -10.40 8.61
C ARG A 145 10.86 -8.99 8.45
N MET A 146 10.24 -8.23 7.56
CA MET A 146 10.38 -6.80 7.50
C MET A 146 9.23 -6.13 8.25
N VAL A 147 9.56 -5.18 9.10
CA VAL A 147 8.59 -4.34 9.81
C VAL A 147 8.72 -2.93 9.26
N HIS A 148 7.64 -2.41 8.71
CA HIS A 148 7.53 -1.05 8.19
C HIS A 148 6.56 -0.26 9.06
N ASP A 149 7.07 0.77 9.71
CA ASP A 149 6.27 1.77 10.40
C ASP A 149 6.08 2.96 9.43
N VAL A 150 4.87 3.12 8.90
CA VAL A 150 4.54 4.09 7.84
C VAL A 150 3.66 5.20 8.40
N ASP A 151 4.10 6.45 8.29
CA ASP A 151 3.32 7.63 8.71
C ASP A 151 2.49 8.21 7.56
N LEU A 152 1.17 8.01 7.63
CA LEU A 152 0.21 8.49 6.63
C LEU A 152 -0.21 9.94 6.86
N ARG A 153 0.24 10.58 7.95
CA ARG A 153 0.02 12.02 8.26
C ARG A 153 -1.45 12.45 8.34
N ARG A 154 -2.36 11.48 8.38
CA ARG A 154 -3.79 11.64 8.60
C ARG A 154 -4.22 10.62 9.63
N ARG A 155 -5.36 10.88 10.27
CA ARG A 155 -6.00 9.87 11.11
C ARG A 155 -6.42 8.70 10.24
N ILE A 156 -6.13 7.49 10.71
CA ILE A 156 -6.47 6.22 10.04
C ILE A 156 -7.10 5.21 10.98
N GLY A 157 -7.33 5.60 12.22
CA GLY A 157 -7.71 4.70 13.29
C GLY A 157 -7.43 5.29 14.67
N PHE A 158 -7.40 4.41 15.65
CA PHE A 158 -7.10 4.72 17.04
C PHE A 158 -6.45 3.54 17.76
N VAL A 159 -5.89 3.83 18.93
CA VAL A 159 -5.35 2.80 19.82
C VAL A 159 -6.43 2.39 20.80
N GLY A 160 -6.99 1.20 20.61
CA GLY A 160 -7.96 0.54 21.49
C GLY A 160 -7.32 -0.48 22.44
N GLY A 161 -8.11 -1.49 22.81
CA GLY A 161 -7.79 -2.43 23.87
C GLY A 161 -8.01 -1.82 25.26
N ARG A 162 -7.76 -2.60 26.32
CA ARG A 162 -7.95 -2.12 27.69
C ARG A 162 -7.10 -0.88 28.00
N GLU A 163 -5.88 -0.84 27.47
CA GLU A 163 -4.98 0.28 27.67
C GLU A 163 -5.37 1.50 26.82
N GLY A 164 -5.72 1.29 25.55
CA GLY A 164 -6.21 2.37 24.69
C GLY A 164 -7.46 3.04 25.26
N ARG A 165 -8.41 2.24 25.77
CA ARG A 165 -9.61 2.73 26.44
C ARG A 165 -9.30 3.59 27.66
N ARG A 166 -8.29 3.20 28.46
CA ARG A 166 -7.83 3.98 29.62
C ARG A 166 -7.25 5.33 29.21
N GLN A 167 -6.65 5.40 28.03
CA GLN A 167 -6.07 6.61 27.45
C GLN A 167 -7.07 7.43 26.62
N GLY A 168 -8.35 7.03 26.56
CA GLY A 168 -9.37 7.72 25.77
C GLY A 168 -9.29 7.46 24.26
N ASN A 169 -8.75 6.30 23.86
CA ASN A 169 -8.61 5.86 22.47
C ASN A 169 -7.89 6.89 21.58
N PRO A 170 -6.58 7.15 21.83
CA PRO A 170 -5.86 8.17 21.09
C PRO A 170 -5.82 7.85 19.58
N PRO A 171 -5.89 8.86 18.71
CA PRO A 171 -5.89 8.65 17.27
C PRO A 171 -4.55 8.07 16.81
N ALA A 172 -4.61 7.16 15.85
CA ALA A 172 -3.45 6.59 15.18
C ALA A 172 -3.29 7.23 13.79
N THR A 173 -2.06 7.59 13.45
CA THR A 173 -1.70 8.15 12.12
C THR A 173 -0.71 7.28 11.36
N ARG A 174 -0.23 6.20 12.00
CA ARG A 174 0.78 5.31 11.45
C ARG A 174 0.25 3.90 11.33
N VAL A 175 0.63 3.22 10.25
CA VAL A 175 0.40 1.78 10.07
C VAL A 175 1.70 1.05 10.33
N ARG A 176 1.63 -0.05 11.08
CA ARG A 176 2.70 -1.04 11.12
C ARG A 176 2.35 -2.16 10.14
N LEU A 177 3.15 -2.33 9.10
CA LEU A 177 3.10 -3.47 8.19
C LEU A 177 4.20 -4.47 8.58
N VAL A 178 3.83 -5.73 8.77
CA VAL A 178 4.80 -6.82 8.99
C VAL A 178 4.70 -7.78 7.82
N LEU A 179 5.80 -7.90 7.07
CA LEU A 179 5.85 -8.63 5.81
C LEU A 179 6.94 -9.72 5.83
N GLU A 180 6.69 -10.80 5.10
CA GLU A 180 7.69 -11.75 4.60
C GLU A 180 7.72 -11.57 3.07
N ASP A 181 8.70 -10.85 2.54
CA ASP A 181 8.68 -10.31 1.17
C ASP A 181 7.43 -9.46 0.88
N ASP A 182 6.55 -9.87 -0.04
CA ASP A 182 5.25 -9.22 -0.31
C ASP A 182 4.09 -9.83 0.49
N ARG A 183 4.36 -10.88 1.28
CA ARG A 183 3.34 -11.60 2.05
C ARG A 183 3.02 -10.89 3.36
N VAL A 184 1.75 -10.56 3.55
CA VAL A 184 1.25 -9.93 4.77
C VAL A 184 1.21 -10.93 5.92
N ILE A 185 1.93 -10.61 7.00
CA ILE A 185 1.86 -11.34 8.27
C ILE A 185 0.82 -10.72 9.19
N THR A 186 0.83 -9.39 9.30
CA THR A 186 -0.18 -8.57 9.98
C THR A 186 -0.03 -7.09 9.58
N ALA A 187 -1.08 -6.30 9.77
CA ALA A 187 -1.09 -4.86 9.60
C ALA A 187 -2.04 -4.22 10.61
N PHE A 188 -1.65 -3.13 11.26
CA PHE A 188 -2.50 -2.42 12.24
C PHE A 188 -2.06 -0.96 12.50
N PRO A 189 -2.96 -0.07 12.96
CA PRO A 189 -2.63 1.31 13.33
C PRO A 189 -1.92 1.43 14.69
N PHE A 190 -1.09 2.46 14.90
CA PHE A 190 -0.44 2.77 16.19
C PHE A 190 0.12 4.21 16.29
#